data_AF-A0A6A1W575-F1
#
_entry.id   AF-A0A6A1W575-F1
#
_cell.length_a   1.000
_cell.length_b   1.000
_cell.length_c   1.000
_cell.angle_alpha   90.00
_cell.angle_beta   90.00
_cell.angle_gamma   90.00
#
_symmetry.space_group_name_H-M   'P 1'
#
loop_
_entity.id
_entity.type
_entity.pdbx_description
1 polymer ?
#
loop_
_entity_poly.entity_id
_entity_poly.type
_entity_poly.pdbx_seq_one_letter_code
_entity_poly.pdbx_strand_id
1 'polypeptide(L)'
;MVREFYCAVLEARDFAEPSMEVAVRNVPITFSPDELARFLNFERDLTAFPNLPLIEEGWPTKSEVFQTMLGEDTTILDGSYMIHGQLRPFWRIMHLILCSTIDLKKHTTELSYDRAEFMYLVVVWGLPVDMTSYIYPSVLVEALKTDVQISLTYRVLLIEFLHAMMVPEGANEPKAVPLGAINKTTLSKSLPRHAER
;
A
#
# COMPACT_ATOMS: atom_id res chain seq x y z
N MET A 1 -4.28 -16.43 8.41
CA MET A 1 -4.41 -16.30 6.96
C MET A 1 -3.40 -15.31 6.40
N VAL A 2 -3.60 -13.98 6.43
CA VAL A 2 -2.64 -13.03 5.82
C VAL A 2 -1.22 -13.16 6.40
N ARG A 3 -1.07 -13.30 7.72
CA ARG A 3 0.25 -13.53 8.34
C ARG A 3 0.90 -14.84 7.85
N GLU A 4 0.10 -15.89 7.71
CA GLU A 4 0.57 -17.19 7.21
C GLU A 4 0.98 -17.09 5.74
N PHE A 5 0.24 -16.32 4.94
CA PHE A 5 0.63 -15.99 3.57
C PHE A 5 1.97 -15.27 3.50
N TYR A 6 2.19 -14.23 4.33
CA TYR A 6 3.49 -13.55 4.40
C TYR A 6 4.63 -14.49 4.82
N CYS A 7 4.39 -15.42 5.75
CA CYS A 7 5.36 -16.46 6.09
C CYS A 7 5.63 -17.40 4.90
N ALA A 8 4.60 -17.83 4.18
CA ALA A 8 4.76 -18.70 3.02
C ALA A 8 5.55 -18.02 1.88
N VAL A 9 5.32 -16.72 1.65
CA VAL A 9 6.10 -15.90 0.71
C VAL A 9 7.59 -15.86 1.08
N LEU A 10 7.91 -15.71 2.37
CA LEU A 10 9.29 -15.74 2.85
C LEU A 10 9.99 -17.09 2.63
N GLU A 11 9.24 -18.18 2.70
CA GLU A 11 9.72 -19.55 2.56
C GLU A 11 9.92 -19.96 1.10
N ALA A 12 9.09 -19.45 0.18
CA ALA A 12 9.06 -19.86 -1.23
C ALA A 12 10.28 -19.45 -2.09
N ARG A 13 11.27 -18.74 -1.51
CA ARG A 13 12.47 -18.13 -2.13
C ARG A 13 12.79 -18.52 -3.59
N ASP A 14 12.04 -17.90 -4.50
CA ASP A 14 12.49 -17.52 -5.84
C ASP A 14 11.86 -16.15 -6.15
N PHE A 15 12.70 -15.13 -6.28
CA PHE A 15 12.29 -13.76 -6.59
C PHE A 15 12.60 -13.37 -8.04
N ALA A 16 13.13 -14.31 -8.85
CA ALA A 16 13.52 -14.05 -10.22
C ALA A 16 12.32 -13.98 -11.16
N GLU A 17 11.22 -14.67 -10.84
CA GLU A 17 10.01 -14.70 -11.65
C GLU A 17 8.87 -13.85 -11.04
N PRO A 18 8.06 -13.15 -11.87
CA PRO A 18 6.91 -12.37 -11.42
C PRO A 18 5.71 -13.26 -11.07
N SER A 19 5.96 -14.43 -10.50
CA SER A 19 4.97 -15.39 -10.05
C SER A 19 5.62 -16.30 -9.01
N MET A 20 4.86 -16.69 -7.98
CA MET A 20 5.32 -17.66 -6.99
C MET A 20 4.20 -18.56 -6.51
N GLU A 21 4.54 -19.82 -6.25
CA GLU A 21 3.66 -20.78 -5.62
C GLU A 21 3.86 -20.73 -4.10
N VAL A 22 2.80 -20.40 -3.37
CA VAL A 22 2.80 -20.38 -1.91
C VAL A 22 1.68 -21.25 -1.37
N ALA A 23 1.93 -21.96 -0.27
CA ALA A 23 0.91 -22.77 0.38
C ALA A 23 0.42 -22.07 1.66
N VAL A 24 -0.88 -21.78 1.74
CA VAL A 24 -1.52 -21.23 2.94
C VAL A 24 -2.58 -22.20 3.43
N ARG A 25 -2.41 -22.73 4.64
CA ARG A 25 -3.32 -23.75 5.22
C ARG A 25 -3.53 -24.96 4.32
N ASN A 26 -2.45 -25.45 3.70
CA ASN A 26 -2.44 -26.55 2.72
C ASN A 26 -3.20 -26.27 1.41
N VAL A 27 -3.58 -25.01 1.15
CA VAL A 27 -4.10 -24.59 -0.16
C VAL A 27 -2.92 -24.00 -0.95
N PRO A 28 -2.54 -24.60 -2.09
CA PRO A 28 -1.56 -24.02 -2.99
C PRO A 28 -2.17 -22.83 -3.73
N ILE A 29 -1.40 -21.75 -3.84
CA ILE A 29 -1.84 -20.48 -4.41
C ILE A 29 -0.70 -19.96 -5.29
N THR A 30 -1.04 -19.70 -6.55
CA THR A 30 -0.21 -18.88 -7.43
C THR A 30 -0.41 -17.42 -7.05
N PHE A 31 0.66 -16.75 -6.61
CA PHE A 31 0.69 -15.31 -6.35
C PHE A 31 1.49 -14.62 -7.44
N SER A 32 0.82 -13.82 -8.27
CA SER A 32 1.41 -13.07 -9.37
C SER A 32 0.61 -11.80 -9.67
N PRO A 33 1.16 -10.82 -10.41
CA PRO A 33 0.40 -9.68 -10.90
C PRO A 33 -0.83 -10.09 -11.73
N ASP A 34 -0.72 -11.15 -12.55
CA ASP A 34 -1.84 -11.64 -13.37
C ASP A 34 -2.99 -12.21 -12.54
N GLU A 35 -2.68 -12.99 -11.50
CA GLU A 35 -3.70 -13.51 -10.59
C GLU A 35 -4.38 -12.40 -9.80
N LEU A 36 -3.63 -11.38 -9.37
CA LEU A 36 -4.20 -10.21 -8.72
C LEU A 36 -5.12 -9.41 -9.65
N ALA A 37 -4.74 -9.24 -10.91
CA ALA A 37 -5.56 -8.53 -11.90
C ALA A 37 -6.85 -9.30 -12.22
N ARG A 38 -6.74 -10.63 -12.36
CA ARG A 38 -7.91 -11.51 -12.53
C ARG A 38 -8.85 -11.43 -11.34
N PHE A 39 -8.32 -11.45 -10.12
CA PHE A 39 -9.11 -11.28 -8.90
C PHE A 39 -9.81 -9.92 -8.84
N LEU A 40 -9.10 -8.84 -9.18
CA LEU A 40 -9.65 -7.48 -9.19
C LEU A 40 -10.54 -7.18 -10.42
N ASN A 41 -10.65 -8.14 -11.35
CA ASN A 41 -11.44 -8.05 -12.57
C ASN A 41 -11.11 -6.83 -13.44
N PHE A 42 -9.82 -6.60 -13.70
CA PHE A 42 -9.37 -5.57 -14.65
C PHE A 42 -8.28 -6.09 -15.58
N GLU A 43 -8.20 -5.48 -16.77
CA GLU A 43 -7.17 -5.78 -17.78
C GLU A 43 -5.91 -4.99 -17.48
N ARG A 44 -4.76 -5.68 -17.43
CA ARG A 44 -3.47 -5.06 -17.17
C ARG A 44 -2.97 -4.32 -18.39
N ASP A 45 -2.56 -3.08 -18.20
CA ASP A 45 -1.75 -2.37 -19.17
C ASP A 45 -0.27 -2.67 -18.93
N LEU A 46 0.29 -3.61 -19.69
CA LEU A 46 1.71 -3.95 -19.59
C LEU A 46 2.63 -2.86 -20.16
N THR A 47 2.07 -1.83 -20.80
CA THR A 47 2.80 -0.63 -21.24
C THR A 47 2.82 0.46 -20.18
N ALA A 48 2.27 0.19 -18.99
CA ALA A 48 2.25 1.09 -17.86
C ALA A 48 3.42 0.84 -16.88
N PHE A 49 3.72 1.85 -16.06
CA PHE A 49 4.65 1.71 -14.94
C PHE A 49 4.12 0.64 -13.95
N PRO A 50 4.97 -0.22 -13.35
CA PRO A 50 6.43 -0.28 -13.43
C PRO A 50 6.99 -1.19 -14.53
N ASN A 51 6.17 -1.74 -15.43
CA ASN A 51 6.61 -2.72 -16.42
C ASN A 51 7.51 -2.12 -17.51
N LEU A 52 7.35 -0.82 -17.79
CA LEU A 52 8.26 -0.08 -18.66
C LEU A 52 9.23 0.77 -17.82
N PRO A 53 10.55 0.73 -18.12
CA PRO A 53 11.47 1.72 -17.57
C PRO A 53 11.05 3.10 -18.08
N LEU A 54 10.85 4.04 -17.16
CA LEU A 54 10.80 5.45 -17.52
C LEU A 54 12.18 5.81 -18.09
N ILE A 55 12.23 6.56 -19.20
CA ILE A 55 13.49 7.03 -19.76
C ILE A 55 14.24 7.77 -18.63
N GLU A 56 15.44 7.30 -18.26
CA GLU A 56 16.22 7.84 -17.13
C GLU A 56 16.39 9.37 -17.24
N GLU A 57 16.51 9.87 -18.48
CA GLU A 57 16.40 11.28 -18.85
C GLU A 57 14.97 11.78 -18.62
N GLY A 58 14.63 12.02 -17.37
CA GLY A 58 13.35 12.58 -17.00
C GLY A 58 12.89 12.20 -15.61
N TRP A 59 13.46 11.18 -14.96
CA TRP A 59 13.03 10.69 -13.65
C TRP A 59 13.04 11.81 -12.60
N PRO A 60 12.02 11.89 -11.72
CA PRO A 60 11.95 13.01 -10.80
C PRO A 60 13.09 12.87 -9.82
N THR A 61 13.86 13.92 -9.65
CA THR A 61 14.90 13.96 -8.63
C THR A 61 14.26 13.81 -7.27
N LYS A 62 14.99 13.20 -6.33
CA LYS A 62 14.57 13.13 -4.92
C LYS A 62 14.18 14.52 -4.39
N SER A 63 14.88 15.57 -4.83
CA SER A 63 14.54 16.95 -4.47
C SER A 63 13.17 17.38 -4.96
N GLU A 64 12.85 17.15 -6.23
CA GLU A 64 11.54 17.50 -6.81
C GLU A 64 10.39 16.80 -6.10
N VAL A 65 10.55 15.50 -5.80
CA VAL A 65 9.54 14.73 -5.06
C VAL A 65 9.34 15.34 -3.66
N PHE A 66 10.43 15.58 -2.91
CA PHE A 66 10.35 16.15 -1.56
C PHE A 66 9.75 17.57 -1.55
N GLN A 67 10.21 18.46 -2.43
CA GLN A 67 9.70 19.84 -2.54
C GLN A 67 8.23 19.86 -2.94
N THR A 68 7.82 18.97 -3.83
CA THR A 68 6.40 18.85 -4.22
C THR A 68 5.53 18.41 -3.05
N MET A 69 6.02 17.44 -2.26
CA MET A 69 5.30 16.84 -1.15
C MET A 69 5.23 17.74 0.09
N LEU A 70 6.33 18.42 0.43
CA LEU A 70 6.52 19.16 1.68
C LEU A 70 6.52 20.69 1.49
N GLY A 71 6.91 21.17 0.31
CA GLY A 71 7.12 22.59 0.00
C GLY A 71 8.60 22.92 -0.23
N GLU A 72 8.86 23.98 -1.01
CA GLU A 72 10.19 24.39 -1.46
C GLU A 72 11.16 24.74 -0.30
N ASP A 73 10.63 25.24 0.82
CA ASP A 73 11.42 25.68 1.98
C ASP A 73 11.91 24.52 2.88
N THR A 74 11.65 23.26 2.50
CA THR A 74 11.94 22.11 3.35
C THR A 74 13.38 21.62 3.16
N THR A 75 14.15 21.56 4.24
CA THR A 75 15.48 20.94 4.22
C THR A 75 15.36 19.41 4.08
N ILE A 76 15.90 18.86 2.99
CA ILE A 76 15.91 17.42 2.73
C ILE A 76 17.11 16.79 3.44
N LEU A 77 16.84 15.96 4.45
CA LEU A 77 17.88 15.12 5.06
C LEU A 77 17.97 13.80 4.29
N ASP A 78 19.17 13.39 3.90
CA ASP A 78 19.34 12.15 3.16
C ASP A 78 18.93 10.93 4.02
N GLY A 79 18.28 9.95 3.39
CA GLY A 79 17.69 8.78 4.06
C GLY A 79 16.44 9.04 4.94
N SER A 80 15.88 10.25 4.97
CA SER A 80 14.71 10.55 5.82
C SER A 80 13.37 10.07 5.22
N TYR A 81 12.51 9.52 6.07
CA TYR A 81 11.09 9.35 5.78
C TYR A 81 10.39 10.73 5.79
N MET A 82 9.38 10.91 4.95
CA MET A 82 8.54 12.11 5.02
C MET A 82 7.50 11.97 6.12
N ILE A 83 7.34 12.98 6.96
CA ILE A 83 6.33 12.95 8.02
C ILE A 83 4.97 13.40 7.46
N HIS A 84 3.92 12.58 7.61
CA HIS A 84 2.55 12.82 7.19
C HIS A 84 2.03 14.19 7.65
N GLY A 85 2.31 14.58 8.90
CA GLY A 85 1.95 15.89 9.43
C GLY A 85 2.66 17.08 8.76
N GLN A 86 3.75 16.84 8.03
CA GLN A 86 4.50 17.84 7.27
C GLN A 86 4.08 17.90 5.79
N LEU A 87 3.48 16.83 5.26
CA LEU A 87 2.96 16.83 3.88
C LEU A 87 2.00 17.99 3.66
N ARG A 88 1.95 18.54 2.44
CA ARG A 88 0.90 19.50 2.06
C ARG A 88 -0.48 18.85 2.12
N PRO A 89 -1.57 19.62 2.34
CA PRO A 89 -2.91 19.06 2.57
C PRO A 89 -3.37 18.05 1.51
N PHE A 90 -3.09 18.34 0.23
CA PHE A 90 -3.38 17.42 -0.87
C PHE A 90 -2.65 16.08 -0.73
N TRP A 91 -1.34 16.11 -0.47
CA TRP A 91 -0.52 14.91 -0.33
C TRP A 91 -0.83 14.10 0.93
N ARG A 92 -1.32 14.74 2.01
CA ARG A 92 -1.85 14.01 3.18
C ARG A 92 -3.02 13.13 2.79
N ILE A 93 -3.95 13.67 2.00
CA ILE A 93 -5.12 12.93 1.52
C ILE A 93 -4.69 11.82 0.58
N MET A 94 -3.79 12.11 -0.37
CA MET A 94 -3.28 11.09 -1.29
C MET A 94 -2.54 9.96 -0.55
N HIS A 95 -1.71 10.28 0.45
CA HIS A 95 -1.02 9.29 1.27
C HIS A 95 -2.02 8.37 1.98
N LEU A 96 -3.13 8.91 2.49
CA LEU A 96 -4.21 8.12 3.11
C LEU A 96 -4.94 7.20 2.12
N ILE A 97 -5.18 7.68 0.90
CA ILE A 97 -5.93 6.94 -0.13
C ILE A 97 -5.08 5.85 -0.76
N LEU A 98 -3.89 6.20 -1.25
CA LEU A 98 -3.04 5.32 -2.04
C LEU A 98 -2.18 4.40 -1.18
N CYS A 99 -1.81 4.83 0.03
CA CYS A 99 -0.96 4.05 0.92
C CYS A 99 -1.73 3.67 2.19
N SER A 100 -2.89 3.04 2.02
CA SER A 100 -3.91 2.63 3.01
C SER A 100 -3.44 1.83 4.24
N THR A 101 -2.13 1.73 4.44
CA THR A 101 -1.44 1.03 5.52
C THR A 101 -0.80 2.01 6.47
N ILE A 102 -1.50 3.13 6.73
CA ILE A 102 -1.28 3.83 7.98
C ILE A 102 -1.73 2.85 9.06
N ASP A 103 -0.77 2.31 9.80
CA ASP A 103 -1.07 1.55 10.98
C ASP A 103 -1.88 2.45 11.92
N LEU A 104 -3.20 2.22 11.98
CA LEU A 104 -4.09 3.03 12.80
C LEU A 104 -3.74 2.94 14.30
N LYS A 105 -2.98 1.91 14.72
CA LYS A 105 -2.53 1.73 16.10
C LYS A 105 -1.17 2.40 16.34
N LYS A 106 -0.24 2.34 15.40
CA LYS A 106 1.07 3.03 15.52
C LYS A 106 1.01 4.49 15.06
N HIS A 107 -0.09 4.93 14.46
CA HIS A 107 -0.21 6.24 13.80
C HIS A 107 1.04 6.54 12.98
N THR A 108 1.55 5.58 12.19
CA THR A 108 2.82 5.80 11.49
C THR A 108 2.63 6.94 10.50
N THR A 109 3.11 8.10 10.91
CA THR A 109 3.10 9.34 10.14
C THR A 109 4.24 9.31 9.14
N GLU A 110 4.74 8.17 8.70
CA GLU A 110 5.94 8.11 7.86
C GLU A 110 5.56 7.63 6.46
N LEU A 111 5.99 8.40 5.46
CA LEU A 111 5.88 8.10 4.04
C LEU A 111 7.30 7.85 3.52
N SER A 112 7.54 6.65 3.00
CA SER A 112 8.82 6.30 2.38
C SER A 112 9.00 7.03 1.05
N TYR A 113 10.26 7.18 0.62
CA TYR A 113 10.57 7.78 -0.68
C TYR A 113 9.88 7.04 -1.83
N ASP A 114 9.98 5.71 -1.90
CA ASP A 114 9.37 4.91 -2.99
C ASP A 114 7.85 5.12 -3.10
N ARG A 115 7.17 5.33 -1.95
CA ARG A 115 5.73 5.65 -1.93
C ARG A 115 5.47 7.08 -2.38
N ALA A 116 6.31 8.04 -1.96
CA ALA A 116 6.20 9.43 -2.38
C ALA A 116 6.48 9.56 -3.90
N GLU A 117 7.51 8.89 -4.40
CA GLU A 117 7.83 8.81 -5.82
C GLU A 117 6.68 8.20 -6.60
N PHE A 118 6.12 7.07 -6.16
CA PHE A 118 4.92 6.49 -6.76
C PHE A 118 3.76 7.50 -6.84
N MET A 119 3.44 8.16 -5.72
CA MET A 119 2.39 9.18 -5.68
C MET A 119 2.67 10.34 -6.64
N TYR A 120 3.93 10.77 -6.75
CA TYR A 120 4.35 11.83 -7.66
C TYR A 120 4.17 11.40 -9.12
N LEU A 121 4.64 10.22 -9.50
CA LEU A 121 4.53 9.67 -10.86
C LEU A 121 3.06 9.53 -11.30
N VAL A 122 2.20 9.03 -10.42
CA VAL A 122 0.77 8.85 -10.73
C VAL A 122 0.05 10.20 -10.85
N VAL A 123 0.30 11.11 -9.90
CA VAL A 123 -0.54 12.31 -9.74
C VAL A 123 -0.01 13.51 -10.50
N VAL A 124 1.30 13.76 -10.42
CA VAL A 124 1.91 14.93 -11.05
C VAL A 124 2.14 14.66 -12.53
N TRP A 125 2.62 13.47 -12.87
CA TRP A 125 2.92 13.13 -14.26
C TRP A 125 1.77 12.42 -14.97
N GLY A 126 0.72 12.01 -14.24
CA GLY A 126 -0.44 11.36 -14.84
C GLY A 126 -0.08 10.03 -15.51
N LEU A 127 0.99 9.36 -15.05
CA LEU A 127 1.45 8.12 -15.68
C LEU A 127 0.42 7.00 -15.47
N PRO A 128 0.13 6.21 -16.52
CA PRO A 128 -0.62 4.99 -16.35
C PRO A 128 0.19 4.02 -15.47
N VAL A 129 -0.51 3.31 -14.59
CA VAL A 129 0.11 2.38 -13.64
C VAL A 129 -0.57 1.02 -13.73
N ASP A 130 0.24 -0.01 -13.94
CA ASP A 130 -0.11 -1.39 -13.63
C ASP A 130 -0.01 -1.58 -12.11
N MET A 131 -1.15 -1.39 -11.45
CA MET A 131 -1.26 -1.50 -9.99
C MET A 131 -0.83 -2.88 -9.49
N THR A 132 -1.07 -3.94 -10.26
CA THR A 132 -0.75 -5.31 -9.84
C THR A 132 0.74 -5.61 -9.91
N SER A 133 1.42 -5.09 -10.93
CA SER A 133 2.89 -5.11 -11.00
C SER A 133 3.55 -4.24 -9.94
N TYR A 134 2.88 -3.20 -9.43
CA TYR A 134 3.39 -2.43 -8.29
C TYR A 134 3.16 -3.15 -6.94
N ILE A 135 1.99 -3.76 -6.76
CA ILE A 135 1.61 -4.42 -5.49
C ILE A 135 2.43 -5.68 -5.25
N TYR A 136 2.64 -6.53 -6.28
CA TYR A 136 3.38 -7.79 -6.15
C TYR A 136 4.75 -7.62 -5.46
N PRO A 137 5.72 -6.84 -6.01
CA PRO A 137 7.02 -6.66 -5.38
C PRO A 137 6.92 -5.93 -4.03
N SER A 138 5.94 -5.03 -3.86
CA SER A 138 5.70 -4.36 -2.58
C SER A 138 5.35 -5.35 -1.46
N VAL A 139 4.54 -6.38 -1.77
CA VAL A 139 4.21 -7.47 -0.83
C VAL A 139 5.45 -8.28 -0.49
N LEU A 140 6.33 -8.56 -1.47
CA LEU A 140 7.57 -9.31 -1.24
C LEU A 140 8.53 -8.55 -0.31
N VAL A 141 8.75 -7.26 -0.57
CA VAL A 141 9.58 -6.39 0.27
C VAL A 141 9.01 -6.29 1.68
N GLU A 142 7.68 -6.22 1.82
CA GLU A 142 7.04 -6.18 3.12
C GLU A 142 7.19 -7.51 3.87
N ALA A 143 7.13 -8.65 3.17
CA ALA A 143 7.37 -9.97 3.77
C ALA A 143 8.75 -10.05 4.42
N LEU A 144 9.76 -9.44 3.82
CA LEU A 144 11.15 -9.41 4.32
C LEU A 144 11.33 -8.57 5.60
N LYS A 145 10.36 -7.73 5.99
CA LYS A 145 10.45 -6.94 7.22
C LYS A 145 10.16 -7.84 8.43
N THR A 146 11.13 -7.93 9.33
CA THR A 146 11.14 -8.86 10.48
C THR A 146 10.21 -8.46 11.64
N ASP A 147 9.54 -7.32 11.58
CA ASP A 147 8.72 -6.82 12.68
C ASP A 147 7.27 -7.34 12.58
N VAL A 148 7.02 -8.39 13.37
CA VAL A 148 5.76 -9.14 13.49
C VAL A 148 4.59 -8.26 13.99
N GLN A 149 4.84 -7.03 14.46
CA GLN A 149 3.83 -6.11 14.99
C GLN A 149 3.45 -4.96 14.04
N ILE A 150 4.03 -4.87 12.84
CA ILE A 150 3.67 -3.83 11.87
C ILE A 150 2.41 -4.24 11.10
N SER A 151 1.51 -3.26 10.90
CA SER A 151 0.39 -3.34 9.97
C SER A 151 0.80 -3.98 8.64
N LEU A 152 0.43 -5.26 8.44
CA LEU A 152 0.66 -5.98 7.19
C LEU A 152 0.10 -5.16 6.02
N THR A 153 0.97 -4.70 5.14
CA THR A 153 0.55 -3.85 4.02
C THR A 153 -0.43 -4.62 3.13
N TYR A 154 -1.40 -3.96 2.48
CA TYR A 154 -2.40 -4.64 1.64
C TYR A 154 -3.27 -5.68 2.37
N ARG A 155 -3.32 -5.69 3.71
CA ARG A 155 -4.07 -6.70 4.50
C ARG A 155 -5.50 -6.93 4.00
N VAL A 156 -6.27 -5.87 3.74
CA VAL A 156 -7.66 -6.01 3.27
C VAL A 156 -7.70 -6.68 1.90
N LEU A 157 -6.88 -6.21 0.95
CA LEU A 157 -6.76 -6.81 -0.38
C LEU A 157 -6.38 -8.30 -0.29
N LEU A 158 -5.39 -8.63 0.55
CA LEU A 158 -4.90 -9.99 0.71
C LEU A 158 -5.91 -10.90 1.42
N ILE A 159 -6.73 -10.41 2.35
CA ILE A 159 -7.82 -11.20 2.94
C ILE A 159 -8.78 -11.63 1.83
N GLU A 160 -9.28 -10.67 1.04
CA GLU A 160 -10.27 -10.94 0.00
C GLU A 160 -9.68 -11.81 -1.12
N PHE A 161 -8.43 -11.57 -1.51
CA PHE A 161 -7.71 -12.42 -2.47
C PHE A 161 -7.59 -13.86 -1.97
N LEU A 162 -7.14 -14.08 -0.73
CA LEU A 162 -6.99 -15.42 -0.17
C LEU A 162 -8.34 -16.13 0.00
N HIS A 163 -9.40 -15.40 0.33
CA HIS A 163 -10.76 -15.95 0.31
C HIS A 163 -11.20 -16.38 -1.09
N ALA A 164 -10.94 -15.57 -2.12
CA ALA A 164 -11.23 -15.94 -3.50
C ALA A 164 -10.43 -17.18 -3.95
N MET A 165 -9.24 -17.37 -3.41
CA MET A 165 -8.42 -18.58 -3.60
C MET A 165 -8.82 -19.75 -2.69
N MET A 166 -9.99 -19.68 -2.03
CA MET A 166 -10.56 -20.74 -1.20
C MET A 166 -9.73 -21.10 0.05
N VAL A 167 -8.89 -20.18 0.54
CA VAL A 167 -8.16 -20.37 1.79
C VAL A 167 -9.14 -20.27 2.97
N PRO A 168 -9.26 -21.32 3.80
CA PRO A 168 -10.26 -21.33 4.87
C PRO A 168 -9.91 -20.36 5.98
N GLU A 169 -10.88 -19.65 6.57
CA GLU A 169 -10.70 -18.85 7.80
C GLU A 169 -10.29 -19.73 8.98
N GLY A 170 -9.50 -19.16 9.88
CA GLY A 170 -8.97 -19.85 11.05
C GLY A 170 -9.95 -19.73 12.20
N ALA A 171 -10.12 -20.78 13.00
CA ALA A 171 -11.06 -20.79 14.13
C ALA A 171 -10.86 -19.63 15.14
N ASN A 172 -9.66 -19.00 15.16
CA ASN A 172 -9.29 -17.90 16.04
C ASN A 172 -9.08 -16.56 15.32
N GLU A 173 -9.48 -16.43 14.06
CA GLU A 173 -9.39 -15.13 13.37
C GLU A 173 -10.49 -14.18 13.89
N PRO A 174 -10.12 -13.00 14.43
CA PRO A 174 -11.12 -12.05 14.88
C PRO A 174 -11.90 -11.57 13.66
N LYS A 175 -13.15 -12.00 13.54
CA LYS A 175 -14.10 -11.42 12.58
C LYS A 175 -14.15 -9.92 12.85
N ALA A 176 -13.72 -9.13 11.88
CA ALA A 176 -13.91 -7.70 11.94
C ALA A 176 -15.41 -7.46 12.04
N VAL A 177 -15.87 -6.89 13.16
CA VAL A 177 -17.25 -6.44 13.26
C VAL A 177 -17.45 -5.44 12.13
N PRO A 178 -18.46 -5.60 11.27
CA PRO A 178 -18.74 -4.62 10.22
C PRO A 178 -18.81 -3.25 10.88
N LEU A 179 -18.08 -2.27 10.33
CA LEU A 179 -18.25 -0.89 10.76
C LEU A 179 -19.72 -0.54 10.55
N GLY A 180 -20.47 -0.40 11.65
CA GLY A 180 -21.87 -0.04 11.60
C GLY A 180 -22.05 1.29 10.88
N ALA A 181 -23.26 1.54 10.36
CA ALA A 181 -23.58 2.80 9.70
C ALA A 181 -23.11 3.99 10.54
N ILE A 182 -22.49 4.98 9.89
CA ILE A 182 -22.05 6.21 10.54
C ILE A 182 -23.28 6.84 11.22
N ASN A 183 -23.30 6.80 12.55
CA ASN A 183 -24.43 7.30 13.31
C ASN A 183 -24.28 8.81 13.58
N LYS A 184 -25.40 9.46 13.92
CA LYS A 184 -25.44 10.91 14.22
C LYS A 184 -24.45 11.32 15.31
N THR A 185 -24.17 10.43 16.26
CA THR A 185 -23.22 10.67 17.35
C THR A 185 -21.79 10.78 16.85
N THR A 186 -21.38 9.92 15.92
CA THR A 186 -20.07 10.01 15.26
C THR A 186 -19.96 11.30 14.45
N LEU A 187 -21.01 11.66 13.70
CA LEU A 187 -21.04 12.88 12.89
C LEU A 187 -21.00 14.17 13.76
N SER A 188 -21.64 14.16 14.93
CA SER A 188 -21.64 15.31 15.85
C SER A 188 -20.26 15.63 16.44
N LYS A 189 -19.36 14.64 16.47
CA LYS A 189 -17.99 14.80 16.98
C LYS A 189 -17.01 15.31 15.92
N SER A 190 -17.36 15.20 14.64
CA SER A 190 -16.52 15.69 13.52
C SER A 190 -16.84 17.12 13.09
N LEU A 191 -17.92 17.71 13.59
CA LEU A 191 -18.23 19.12 13.33
C LEU A 191 -17.32 20.02 14.18
N PRO A 192 -16.63 21.02 13.57
CA PRO A 192 -15.86 21.97 14.33
C PRO A 192 -16.80 22.72 15.28
N ARG A 193 -16.45 22.75 16.57
CA ARG A 193 -17.06 23.71 17.49
C ARG A 193 -16.58 25.10 17.08
N HIS A 194 -17.34 25.76 16.21
CA HIS A 194 -17.20 27.20 16.06
C HIS A 194 -17.56 27.81 17.41
N ALA A 195 -16.53 28.19 18.17
CA ALA A 195 -16.70 29.00 19.35
C ALA A 195 -17.08 30.40 18.86
N GLU A 196 -18.36 30.70 18.91
CA GLU A 196 -18.84 32.08 18.89
C GLU A 196 -18.19 32.82 20.06
N ARG A 197 -17.37 33.82 19.73
CA ARG A 197 -16.97 34.91 20.62
C ARG A 197 -17.49 36.20 20.02
#